data_AF-A0AA38PDX9-F1
#
_entry.id   AF-A0AA38PDX9-F1
#
_cell.length_a   1.000
_cell.length_b   1.000
_cell.length_c   1.000
_cell.angle_alpha   90.00
_cell.angle_beta   90.00
_cell.angle_gamma   90.00
#
_symmetry.space_group_name_H-M   'P 1'
#
loop_
_entity.id
_entity.type
_entity.pdbx_description
1 polymer ?
#
loop_
_entity_poly.entity_id
_entity_poly.type
_entity_poly.pdbx_seq_one_letter_code
_entity_poly.pdbx_strand_id
1 'polypeptide(L)'
;MDGLPIDTSHPAVRDYLSLIRLQVLTPLSLLINIATVVVCAAVVTPSIGEISNQYPTSISPKPIIIAIYVAAIYAGQLGYCVLIVLARKAETKKTVIKVGLSLVIANWVMAFWAIAWVFQWFLVSTILQGILLLTLLYSNLVLLIYHQPTSARPFDTMLIHAPLRFFLVLQIGLMFPLSLFINLGLTYTPTTPGPPRDYADHPWPGFGVVLGTNLLGFLVIILRRDIVWCAAATWISISIWVLRPKPGPVYIAAILFTVLHPLALLGTYIYSRFYKRPAVALPAEDEALYGRSANGRGAIAGADNGPREVDEETWG
;
A
#
# COMPACT_ATOMS: atom_id res chain seq x y z
N MET A 1 30.24 35.51 -11.94
CA MET A 1 29.03 35.29 -11.09
C MET A 1 29.23 33.93 -10.43
N ASP A 2 30.15 33.92 -9.48
CA ASP A 2 30.73 32.75 -8.85
C ASP A 2 30.02 32.48 -7.52
N GLY A 3 28.75 32.06 -7.64
CA GLY A 3 27.94 31.61 -6.51
C GLY A 3 27.96 30.09 -6.47
N LEU A 4 28.82 29.52 -5.62
CA LEU A 4 28.94 28.10 -5.24
C LEU A 4 28.08 27.12 -6.07
N PRO A 5 28.67 26.40 -7.04
CA PRO A 5 27.91 25.52 -7.92
C PRO A 5 27.44 24.31 -7.11
N ILE A 6 26.14 24.26 -6.82
CA ILE A 6 25.49 23.01 -6.44
C ILE A 6 25.75 22.04 -7.61
N ASP A 7 26.64 21.08 -7.40
CA ASP A 7 26.96 20.06 -8.40
C ASP A 7 25.75 19.13 -8.57
N THR A 8 24.88 19.50 -9.51
CA THR A 8 23.68 18.73 -9.85
C THR A 8 24.00 17.41 -10.55
N SER A 9 25.27 17.12 -10.88
CA SER A 9 25.70 15.82 -11.38
C SER A 9 25.90 14.81 -10.26
N HIS A 10 26.16 15.27 -9.02
CA HIS A 10 26.40 14.38 -7.88
C HIS A 10 25.10 13.70 -7.38
N PRO A 11 25.08 12.36 -7.23
CA PRO A 11 23.86 11.61 -6.91
C PRO A 11 23.23 12.02 -5.57
N ALA A 12 24.04 12.33 -4.54
CA ALA A 12 23.51 12.75 -3.24
C ALA A 12 22.81 14.13 -3.30
N VAL A 13 23.28 15.04 -4.17
CA VAL A 13 22.66 16.35 -4.39
C VAL A 13 21.32 16.19 -5.11
N ARG A 14 21.24 15.29 -6.10
CA ARG A 14 19.96 14.96 -6.78
C ARG A 14 18.94 14.37 -5.82
N ASP A 15 19.35 13.42 -4.99
CA ASP A 15 18.49 12.82 -3.97
C ASP A 15 17.97 13.88 -3.00
N TYR A 16 18.84 14.77 -2.53
CA TYR A 16 18.44 15.87 -1.65
C TYR A 16 17.44 16.84 -2.31
N LEU A 17 17.69 17.26 -3.55
CA LEU A 17 16.77 18.12 -4.31
C LEU A 17 15.42 17.44 -4.56
N SER A 18 15.42 16.14 -4.87
CA SER A 18 14.19 15.36 -5.04
C SER A 18 13.40 15.26 -3.74
N LEU A 19 14.08 15.08 -2.60
CA LEU A 19 13.46 15.04 -1.28
C LEU A 19 12.79 16.38 -0.94
N ILE A 20 13.46 17.51 -1.19
CA ILE A 20 12.88 18.85 -0.98
C ILE A 20 11.63 19.05 -1.84
N ARG A 21 11.71 18.68 -3.12
CA ARG A 21 10.55 18.76 -4.02
C ARG A 21 9.39 17.93 -3.49
N LEU A 22 9.65 16.71 -3.01
CA LEU A 22 8.62 15.84 -2.42
C LEU A 22 8.08 16.39 -1.10
N GLN A 23 8.90 17.02 -0.27
CA GLN A 23 8.47 17.66 0.98
C GLN A 23 7.46 18.79 0.75
N VAL A 24 7.56 19.49 -0.38
CA VAL A 24 6.60 20.55 -0.74
C VAL A 24 5.42 19.97 -1.52
N LEU A 25 5.70 19.14 -2.53
CA LEU A 25 4.70 18.67 -3.49
C LEU A 25 3.72 17.67 -2.88
N THR A 26 4.18 16.79 -1.98
CA THR A 26 3.33 15.79 -1.33
C THR A 26 2.24 16.43 -0.46
N PRO A 27 2.55 17.27 0.54
CA PRO A 27 1.52 17.89 1.36
C PRO A 27 0.62 18.83 0.55
N LEU A 28 1.18 19.55 -0.43
CA LEU A 28 0.39 20.41 -1.32
C LEU A 28 -0.64 19.60 -2.11
N SER A 29 -0.21 18.51 -2.77
CA SER A 29 -1.13 17.63 -3.52
C SER A 29 -2.19 16.98 -2.63
N LEU A 30 -1.82 16.58 -1.40
CA LEU A 30 -2.76 16.02 -0.43
C LEU A 30 -3.80 17.07 0.00
N LEU A 31 -3.39 18.30 0.30
CA LEU A 31 -4.28 19.38 0.70
C LEU A 31 -5.30 19.68 -0.41
N ILE A 32 -4.83 19.77 -1.66
CA ILE A 32 -5.68 20.03 -2.83
C ILE A 32 -6.66 18.86 -3.05
N ASN A 33 -6.21 17.62 -2.89
CA ASN A 33 -7.08 16.44 -2.97
C ASN A 33 -8.18 16.49 -1.90
N ILE A 34 -7.83 16.69 -0.63
CA ILE A 34 -8.79 16.78 0.48
C ILE A 34 -9.78 17.92 0.22
N ALA A 35 -9.30 19.11 -0.11
CA ALA A 35 -10.15 20.27 -0.35
C ALA A 35 -11.14 20.00 -1.50
N THR A 36 -10.65 19.50 -2.63
CA THR A 36 -11.50 19.18 -3.80
C THR A 36 -12.55 18.12 -3.45
N VAL A 37 -12.14 17.01 -2.81
CA VAL A 37 -13.07 15.93 -2.45
C VAL A 37 -14.11 16.40 -1.44
N VAL A 38 -13.74 17.19 -0.43
CA VAL A 38 -14.67 17.74 0.55
C VAL A 38 -15.65 18.71 -0.11
N VAL A 39 -15.19 19.59 -0.99
CA VAL A 39 -16.06 20.51 -1.73
C VAL A 39 -17.05 19.73 -2.61
N CYS A 40 -16.58 18.73 -3.36
CA CYS A 40 -17.43 17.86 -4.19
C CYS A 40 -18.38 16.98 -3.36
N ALA A 41 -18.04 16.63 -2.11
CA ALA A 41 -18.85 15.78 -1.26
C ALA A 41 -19.90 16.55 -0.44
N ALA A 42 -19.63 17.81 -0.06
CA ALA A 42 -20.44 18.54 0.92
C ALA A 42 -20.96 19.90 0.44
N VAL A 43 -20.34 20.52 -0.55
CA VAL A 43 -20.67 21.90 -0.99
C VAL A 43 -21.39 21.92 -2.33
N VAL A 44 -20.95 21.08 -3.28
CA VAL A 44 -21.54 21.04 -4.62
C VAL A 44 -22.81 20.18 -4.63
N THR A 45 -23.82 20.64 -5.37
CA THR A 45 -25.06 19.90 -5.65
C THR A 45 -25.20 19.67 -7.16
N PRO A 46 -25.36 18.43 -7.65
CA PRO A 46 -25.37 17.20 -6.87
C PRO A 46 -23.99 16.84 -6.29
N SER A 47 -23.96 16.38 -5.04
CA SER A 47 -22.74 15.95 -4.35
C SER A 47 -22.31 14.55 -4.76
N ILE A 48 -21.08 14.14 -4.43
CA ILE A 48 -20.57 12.76 -4.66
C ILE A 48 -21.55 11.71 -4.13
N GLY A 49 -22.11 11.93 -2.93
CA GLY A 49 -23.07 11.03 -2.31
C GLY A 49 -24.42 11.00 -3.03
N GLU A 50 -24.91 12.15 -3.47
CA GLU A 50 -26.16 12.25 -4.24
C GLU A 50 -26.04 11.57 -5.61
N ILE A 51 -24.93 11.78 -6.33
CA ILE A 51 -24.64 11.05 -7.57
C ILE A 51 -24.58 9.55 -7.28
N SER A 52 -23.90 9.11 -6.22
CA SER A 52 -23.85 7.68 -5.87
C SER A 52 -25.23 7.08 -5.54
N ASN A 53 -26.17 7.89 -5.05
CA ASN A 53 -27.55 7.45 -4.79
C ASN A 53 -28.40 7.42 -6.06
N GLN A 54 -28.10 8.27 -7.05
CA GLN A 54 -28.75 8.28 -8.36
C GLN A 54 -28.31 7.10 -9.23
N TYR A 55 -27.09 6.59 -9.03
CA TYR A 55 -26.53 5.45 -9.77
C TYR A 55 -26.17 4.28 -8.85
N PRO A 56 -27.16 3.65 -8.17
CA PRO A 56 -26.91 2.51 -7.32
C PRO A 56 -26.47 1.29 -8.15
N THR A 57 -25.58 0.47 -7.60
CA THR A 57 -25.06 -0.75 -8.23
C THR A 57 -25.05 -1.91 -7.24
N SER A 58 -24.80 -3.12 -7.74
CA SER A 58 -24.62 -4.33 -6.93
C SER A 58 -23.59 -4.14 -5.81
N ILE A 59 -22.52 -3.38 -6.04
CA ILE A 59 -21.41 -3.16 -5.10
C ILE A 59 -21.44 -1.81 -4.39
N SER A 60 -22.48 -0.97 -4.60
CA SER A 60 -22.55 0.35 -3.96
C SER A 60 -22.40 0.24 -2.44
N PRO A 61 -21.49 1.01 -1.82
CA PRO A 61 -21.23 0.92 -0.40
C PRO A 61 -22.20 1.78 0.41
N LYS A 62 -22.27 1.56 1.72
CA LYS A 62 -22.90 2.50 2.65
C LYS A 62 -22.04 3.78 2.74
N PRO A 63 -22.55 4.98 2.38
CA PRO A 63 -21.73 6.18 2.24
C PRO A 63 -20.91 6.55 3.48
N ILE A 64 -21.53 6.52 4.68
CA ILE A 64 -20.84 6.88 5.92
C ILE A 64 -19.66 5.94 6.25
N ILE A 65 -19.78 4.65 5.93
CA ILE A 65 -18.73 3.66 6.22
C ILE A 65 -17.52 3.88 5.30
N ILE A 66 -17.76 4.24 4.04
CA ILE A 66 -16.68 4.61 3.11
C ILE A 66 -16.08 5.96 3.41
N ALA A 67 -16.87 6.94 3.85
CA ALA A 67 -16.33 8.22 4.30
C ALA A 67 -15.31 8.04 5.44
N ILE A 68 -15.59 7.15 6.41
CA ILE A 68 -14.64 6.79 7.48
C ILE A 68 -13.37 6.15 6.91
N TYR A 69 -13.51 5.24 5.93
CA TYR A 69 -12.36 4.61 5.28
C TYR A 69 -11.48 5.64 4.57
N VAL A 70 -12.08 6.56 3.80
CA VAL A 70 -11.38 7.63 3.09
C VAL A 70 -10.71 8.58 4.08
N ALA A 71 -11.37 8.92 5.19
CA ALA A 71 -10.78 9.72 6.26
C ALA A 71 -9.53 9.03 6.87
N ALA A 72 -9.56 7.71 7.06
CA ALA A 72 -8.41 6.94 7.53
C ALA A 72 -7.24 6.97 6.52
N ILE A 73 -7.51 6.90 5.20
CA ILE A 73 -6.48 7.11 4.18
C ILE A 73 -5.86 8.50 4.34
N TYR A 74 -6.67 9.56 4.42
CA TYR A 74 -6.16 10.93 4.54
C TYR A 74 -5.36 11.16 5.82
N ALA A 75 -5.80 10.58 6.95
CA ALA A 75 -5.04 10.59 8.19
C ALA A 75 -3.67 9.90 8.04
N GLY A 76 -3.64 8.73 7.38
CA GLY A 76 -2.40 8.02 7.07
C GLY A 76 -1.48 8.81 6.15
N GLN A 77 -2.02 9.47 5.12
CA GLN A 77 -1.25 10.32 4.21
C GLN A 77 -0.72 11.59 4.90
N LEU A 78 -1.48 12.17 5.83
CA LEU A 78 -0.98 13.27 6.66
C LEU A 78 0.21 12.80 7.52
N GLY A 79 0.09 11.62 8.12
CA GLY A 79 1.20 10.97 8.83
C GLY A 79 2.41 10.70 7.95
N TYR A 80 2.20 10.30 6.69
CA TYR A 80 3.27 10.18 5.68
C TYR A 80 3.96 11.53 5.45
N CYS A 81 3.22 12.63 5.26
CA CYS A 81 3.79 13.96 5.09
C CYS A 81 4.66 14.38 6.29
N VAL A 82 4.17 14.15 7.51
CA VAL A 82 4.94 14.41 8.75
C VAL A 82 6.22 13.56 8.78
N LEU A 83 6.13 12.28 8.41
CA LEU A 83 7.28 11.39 8.35
C LEU A 83 8.34 11.90 7.37
N ILE A 84 7.97 12.40 6.17
CA ILE A 84 8.95 12.92 5.20
C ILE A 84 9.75 14.10 5.79
N VAL A 85 9.09 14.98 6.56
CA VAL A 85 9.76 16.14 7.18
C VAL A 85 10.67 15.70 8.33
N LEU A 86 10.23 14.73 9.13
CA LEU A 86 10.96 14.28 10.32
C LEU A 86 11.99 13.17 10.04
N ALA A 87 11.94 12.51 8.88
CA ALA A 87 12.78 11.37 8.56
C ALA A 87 14.27 11.74 8.51
N ARG A 88 15.02 11.26 9.49
CA ARG A 88 16.49 11.41 9.54
C ARG A 88 17.24 10.25 8.88
N LYS A 89 16.63 9.06 8.81
CA LYS A 89 17.26 7.83 8.32
C LYS A 89 17.36 7.81 6.78
N ALA A 90 18.53 7.46 6.25
CA ALA A 90 18.79 7.44 4.81
C ALA A 90 17.91 6.42 4.05
N GLU A 91 17.63 5.26 4.65
CA GLU A 91 16.79 4.23 4.02
C GLU A 91 15.32 4.67 3.89
N THR A 92 14.79 5.35 4.90
CA THR A 92 13.44 5.92 4.86
C THR A 92 13.35 6.99 3.76
N LYS A 93 14.38 7.84 3.62
CA LYS A 93 14.47 8.85 2.54
C LYS A 93 14.49 8.20 1.15
N LYS A 94 15.28 7.15 0.94
CA LYS A 94 15.31 6.42 -0.35
C LYS A 94 13.96 5.81 -0.71
N THR A 95 13.27 5.23 0.28
CA THR A 95 11.92 4.65 0.10
C THR A 95 10.93 5.74 -0.32
N VAL A 96 10.93 6.87 0.38
CA VAL A 96 10.08 8.04 0.12
C VAL A 96 10.35 8.62 -1.26
N ILE A 97 11.60 8.74 -1.70
CA ILE A 97 11.93 9.32 -3.00
C ILE A 97 11.33 8.50 -4.15
N LYS A 98 11.41 7.17 -4.07
CA LYS A 98 10.90 6.29 -5.14
C LYS A 98 9.37 6.25 -5.21
N VAL A 99 8.69 6.35 -4.08
CA VAL A 99 7.23 6.13 -4.00
C VAL A 99 6.46 7.44 -3.88
N GLY A 100 7.08 8.49 -3.38
CA GLY A 100 6.45 9.78 -3.09
C GLY A 100 5.86 10.46 -4.31
N LEU A 101 6.53 10.39 -5.48
CA LEU A 101 5.99 10.98 -6.71
C LEU A 101 4.72 10.27 -7.16
N SER A 102 4.66 8.95 -7.00
CA SER A 102 3.46 8.18 -7.34
C SER A 102 2.29 8.52 -6.41
N LEU A 103 2.54 8.79 -5.12
CA LEU A 103 1.51 9.28 -4.20
C LEU A 103 1.02 10.69 -4.56
N VAL A 104 1.92 11.59 -4.97
CA VAL A 104 1.56 12.92 -5.49
C VAL A 104 0.62 12.79 -6.69
N ILE A 105 0.99 11.97 -7.67
CA ILE A 105 0.17 11.72 -8.87
C ILE A 105 -1.18 11.14 -8.45
N ALA A 106 -1.19 10.17 -7.54
CA ALA A 106 -2.42 9.56 -7.04
C ALA A 106 -3.36 10.61 -6.42
N ASN A 107 -2.83 11.57 -5.65
CA ASN A 107 -3.63 12.64 -5.05
C ASN A 107 -4.24 13.59 -6.10
N TRP A 108 -3.47 13.98 -7.11
CA TRP A 108 -4.00 14.80 -8.21
C TRP A 108 -5.07 14.08 -9.02
N VAL A 109 -4.82 12.82 -9.38
CA VAL A 109 -5.78 12.02 -10.14
C VAL A 109 -7.06 11.81 -9.35
N MET A 110 -6.97 11.59 -8.03
CA MET A 110 -8.14 11.49 -7.15
C MET A 110 -8.93 12.80 -7.05
N ALA A 111 -8.25 13.95 -7.02
CA ALA A 111 -8.90 15.26 -7.04
C ALA A 111 -9.67 15.49 -8.35
N PHE A 112 -9.03 15.23 -9.49
CA PHE A 112 -9.69 15.34 -10.80
C PHE A 112 -10.82 14.34 -10.98
N TRP A 113 -10.70 13.15 -10.41
CA TRP A 113 -11.78 12.17 -10.39
C TRP A 113 -13.02 12.71 -9.68
N ALA A 114 -12.86 13.36 -8.52
CA ALA A 114 -14.00 13.89 -7.77
C ALA A 114 -14.78 14.94 -8.58
N ILE A 115 -14.05 15.79 -9.32
CA ILE A 115 -14.64 16.74 -10.26
C ILE A 115 -15.39 16.01 -11.38
N ALA A 116 -14.73 15.09 -12.07
CA ALA A 116 -15.32 14.32 -13.16
C ALA A 116 -16.57 13.53 -12.71
N TRP A 117 -16.57 13.01 -11.49
CA TRP A 117 -17.69 12.29 -10.88
C TRP A 117 -18.92 13.18 -10.68
N VAL A 118 -18.72 14.38 -10.11
CA VAL A 118 -19.81 15.34 -9.89
C VAL A 118 -20.40 15.84 -11.20
N PHE A 119 -19.58 16.03 -12.23
CA PHE A 119 -20.04 16.34 -13.59
C PHE A 119 -20.65 15.15 -14.34
N GLN A 120 -20.73 13.97 -13.71
CA GLN A 120 -21.24 12.72 -14.31
C GLN A 120 -20.48 12.29 -15.58
N TRP A 121 -19.21 12.68 -15.71
CA TRP A 121 -18.33 12.24 -16.79
C TRP A 121 -17.79 10.85 -16.49
N PHE A 122 -18.69 9.84 -16.44
CA PHE A 122 -18.37 8.50 -15.93
C PHE A 122 -17.27 7.78 -16.70
N LEU A 123 -17.13 8.04 -18.01
CA LEU A 123 -16.02 7.51 -18.80
C LEU A 123 -14.68 8.11 -18.33
N VAL A 124 -14.61 9.44 -18.19
CA VAL A 124 -13.42 10.14 -17.72
C VAL A 124 -13.09 9.71 -16.29
N SER A 125 -14.10 9.64 -15.42
CA SER A 125 -14.00 9.10 -14.06
C SER A 125 -13.39 7.70 -14.04
N THR A 126 -13.88 6.80 -14.90
CA THR A 126 -13.37 5.42 -14.99
C THR A 126 -11.92 5.37 -15.47
N ILE A 127 -11.55 6.20 -16.46
CA ILE A 127 -10.16 6.32 -16.93
C ILE A 127 -9.26 6.82 -15.81
N LEU A 128 -9.67 7.87 -15.08
CA LEU A 128 -8.92 8.42 -13.95
C LEU A 128 -8.76 7.36 -12.84
N GLN A 129 -9.80 6.58 -12.53
CA GLN A 129 -9.71 5.48 -11.58
C GLN A 129 -8.76 4.37 -12.06
N GLY A 130 -8.72 4.08 -13.35
CA GLY A 130 -7.76 3.16 -13.95
C GLY A 130 -6.32 3.65 -13.80
N ILE A 131 -6.06 4.92 -14.12
CA ILE A 131 -4.74 5.55 -13.94
C ILE A 131 -4.33 5.52 -12.46
N LEU A 132 -5.26 5.83 -11.56
CA LEU A 132 -5.03 5.81 -10.11
C LEU A 132 -4.70 4.39 -9.61
N LEU A 133 -5.45 3.39 -10.06
CA LEU A 133 -5.21 1.99 -9.75
C LEU A 133 -3.83 1.53 -10.23
N LEU A 134 -3.45 1.83 -11.47
CA LEU A 134 -2.13 1.48 -12.01
C LEU A 134 -1.00 2.16 -11.25
N THR A 135 -1.18 3.44 -10.92
CA THR A 135 -0.22 4.23 -10.14
C THR A 135 -0.01 3.63 -8.74
N LEU A 136 -1.10 3.25 -8.06
CA LEU A 136 -1.04 2.64 -6.73
C LEU A 136 -0.52 1.20 -6.79
N LEU A 137 -0.81 0.44 -7.86
CA LEU A 137 -0.27 -0.89 -8.08
C LEU A 137 1.26 -0.82 -8.26
N TYR A 138 1.74 0.12 -9.09
CA TYR A 138 3.17 0.38 -9.26
C TYR A 138 3.84 0.71 -7.92
N SER A 139 3.28 1.65 -7.15
CA SER A 139 3.78 2.02 -5.82
C SER A 139 3.89 0.82 -4.88
N ASN A 140 2.83 0.01 -4.80
CA ASN A 140 2.80 -1.15 -3.91
C ASN A 140 3.76 -2.26 -4.37
N LEU A 141 3.94 -2.44 -5.68
CA LEU A 141 4.89 -3.38 -6.25
C LEU A 141 6.33 -2.94 -5.95
N VAL A 142 6.66 -1.66 -6.12
CA VAL A 142 7.96 -1.08 -5.75
C VAL A 142 8.24 -1.27 -4.25
N LEU A 143 7.25 -1.02 -3.39
CA LEU A 143 7.38 -1.28 -1.96
C LEU A 143 7.58 -2.77 -1.66
N LEU A 144 6.88 -3.66 -2.35
CA LEU A 144 6.97 -5.10 -2.14
C LEU A 144 8.33 -5.68 -2.55
N ILE A 145 8.90 -5.20 -3.66
CA ILE A 145 10.17 -5.71 -4.20
C ILE A 145 11.38 -5.06 -3.51
N TYR A 146 11.39 -3.73 -3.39
CA TYR A 146 12.60 -3.00 -3.01
C TYR A 146 12.65 -2.59 -1.54
N HIS A 147 11.51 -2.49 -0.85
CA HIS A 147 11.44 -1.97 0.52
C HIS A 147 10.44 -2.75 1.38
N GLN A 148 10.73 -4.03 1.64
CA GLN A 148 9.80 -4.90 2.35
C GLN A 148 9.47 -4.38 3.77
N PRO A 149 8.20 -4.53 4.23
CA PRO A 149 7.82 -4.21 5.60
C PRO A 149 8.68 -5.00 6.58
N THR A 150 9.26 -4.31 7.56
CA THR A 150 10.07 -4.94 8.61
C THR A 150 9.54 -4.59 9.99
N SER A 151 9.45 -5.59 10.87
CA SER A 151 9.04 -5.40 12.26
C SER A 151 10.00 -4.51 13.05
N ALA A 152 11.24 -4.32 12.57
CA ALA A 152 12.22 -3.41 13.17
C ALA A 152 11.85 -1.92 13.01
N ARG A 153 10.95 -1.58 12.07
CA ARG A 153 10.54 -0.20 11.76
C ARG A 153 9.01 -0.12 11.64
N PRO A 154 8.29 -0.23 12.77
CA PRO A 154 6.83 -0.26 12.77
C PRO A 154 6.22 1.06 12.27
N PHE A 155 6.83 2.20 12.58
CA PHE A 155 6.35 3.50 12.12
C PHE A 155 6.49 3.71 10.61
N ASP A 156 7.60 3.28 10.00
CA ASP A 156 7.77 3.33 8.55
C ASP A 156 6.72 2.42 7.87
N THR A 157 6.47 1.24 8.43
CA THR A 157 5.41 0.34 7.93
C THR A 157 4.02 0.97 8.05
N MET A 158 3.71 1.57 9.20
CA MET A 158 2.40 2.17 9.46
C MET A 158 2.16 3.43 8.62
N LEU A 159 3.16 4.29 8.44
CA LEU A 159 2.97 5.60 7.81
C LEU A 159 3.34 5.62 6.32
N ILE A 160 4.07 4.64 5.81
CA ILE A 160 4.37 4.52 4.37
C ILE A 160 3.50 3.43 3.75
N HIS A 161 3.58 2.20 4.26
CA HIS A 161 2.89 1.07 3.63
C HIS A 161 1.39 1.09 3.86
N ALA A 162 0.94 1.44 5.07
CA ALA A 162 -0.49 1.40 5.38
C ALA A 162 -1.34 2.31 4.49
N PRO A 163 -1.07 3.64 4.38
CA PRO A 163 -1.91 4.51 3.55
C PRO A 163 -1.93 4.09 2.08
N LEU A 164 -0.79 3.66 1.51
CA LEU A 164 -0.72 3.21 0.12
C LEU A 164 -1.48 1.90 -0.13
N ARG A 165 -1.47 0.98 0.83
CA ARG A 165 -2.22 -0.28 0.75
C ARG A 165 -3.72 -0.06 0.94
N PHE A 166 -4.11 0.74 1.94
CA PHE A 166 -5.51 1.13 2.13
C PHE A 166 -6.06 1.80 0.87
N PHE A 167 -5.27 2.70 0.27
CA PHE A 167 -5.68 3.38 -0.95
C PHE A 167 -5.81 2.42 -2.13
N LEU A 168 -4.85 1.49 -2.32
CA LEU A 168 -4.93 0.46 -3.36
C LEU A 168 -6.15 -0.45 -3.19
N VAL A 169 -6.41 -0.92 -1.97
CA VAL A 169 -7.54 -1.80 -1.66
C VAL A 169 -8.88 -1.10 -1.94
N LEU A 170 -8.99 0.21 -1.64
CA LEU A 170 -10.15 1.00 -2.02
C LEU A 170 -10.36 1.04 -3.53
N GLN A 171 -9.29 1.22 -4.30
CA GLN A 171 -9.39 1.29 -5.76
C GLN A 171 -9.81 -0.04 -6.37
N ILE A 172 -9.09 -1.11 -6.05
CA ILE A 172 -9.35 -2.42 -6.65
C ILE A 172 -10.66 -3.03 -6.15
N GLY A 173 -10.99 -2.83 -4.88
CA GLY A 173 -12.14 -3.45 -4.24
C GLY A 173 -13.46 -2.70 -4.45
N LEU A 174 -13.42 -1.41 -4.79
CA LEU A 174 -14.62 -0.59 -4.81
C LEU A 174 -14.65 0.50 -5.88
N MET A 175 -13.76 1.49 -5.81
CA MET A 175 -13.90 2.74 -6.58
C MET A 175 -13.76 2.56 -8.09
N PHE A 176 -12.77 1.78 -8.54
CA PHE A 176 -12.61 1.47 -9.96
C PHE A 176 -13.77 0.60 -10.47
N PRO A 177 -14.11 -0.55 -9.84
CA PRO A 177 -15.27 -1.33 -10.26
C PRO A 177 -16.59 -0.57 -10.24
N LEU A 178 -16.80 0.30 -9.24
CA LEU A 178 -18.01 1.12 -9.13
C LEU A 178 -18.12 2.10 -10.31
N SER A 179 -17.03 2.82 -10.61
CA SER A 179 -16.99 3.73 -11.76
C SER A 179 -17.23 2.98 -13.07
N LEU A 180 -16.61 1.81 -13.22
CA LEU A 180 -16.79 0.96 -14.39
C LEU A 180 -18.23 0.46 -14.52
N PHE A 181 -18.88 0.04 -13.44
CA PHE A 181 -20.27 -0.43 -13.47
C PHE A 181 -21.22 0.68 -13.90
N ILE A 182 -21.05 1.88 -13.36
CA ILE A 182 -21.87 3.03 -13.75
C ILE A 182 -21.64 3.38 -15.22
N ASN A 183 -20.38 3.42 -15.66
CA ASN A 183 -20.05 3.70 -17.06
C ASN A 183 -20.60 2.64 -18.04
N LEU A 184 -20.68 1.38 -17.62
CA LEU A 184 -21.25 0.28 -18.40
C LEU A 184 -22.79 0.19 -18.29
N GLY A 185 -23.43 1.07 -17.52
CA GLY A 185 -24.88 1.02 -17.29
C GLY A 185 -25.34 -0.15 -16.43
N LEU A 186 -24.45 -0.79 -15.67
CA LEU A 186 -24.75 -1.86 -14.70
C LEU A 186 -25.30 -1.27 -13.39
N THR A 187 -26.26 -0.35 -13.52
CA THR A 187 -26.89 0.38 -12.43
C THR A 187 -28.33 -0.06 -12.25
N TYR A 188 -28.85 0.15 -11.06
CA TYR A 188 -30.24 -0.11 -10.71
C TYR A 188 -31.07 1.15 -10.84
N THR A 189 -32.36 0.99 -11.10
CA THR A 189 -33.35 2.05 -11.10
C THR A 189 -33.48 2.62 -9.68
N PRO A 190 -33.05 3.87 -9.44
CA PRO A 190 -33.16 4.47 -8.12
C PRO A 190 -34.62 4.69 -7.76
N THR A 191 -34.99 4.48 -6.50
CA THR A 191 -36.26 4.98 -5.96
C THR A 191 -35.94 5.99 -4.88
N THR A 192 -36.53 7.18 -4.96
CA THR A 192 -36.27 8.26 -4.01
C THR A 192 -37.59 8.68 -3.36
N PRO A 193 -37.81 8.43 -2.06
CA PRO A 193 -36.96 7.70 -1.11
C PRO A 193 -37.20 6.18 -1.14
N GLY A 194 -36.13 5.38 -1.21
CA GLY A 194 -36.27 3.93 -1.09
C GLY A 194 -35.08 3.11 -1.61
N PRO A 195 -35.16 1.79 -1.47
CA PRO A 195 -34.21 0.87 -2.08
C PRO A 195 -34.41 0.77 -3.61
N PRO A 196 -33.37 0.46 -4.39
CA PRO A 196 -33.51 0.30 -5.84
C PRO A 196 -34.56 -0.77 -6.17
N ARG A 197 -35.39 -0.53 -7.20
CA ARG A 197 -36.54 -1.40 -7.54
C ARG A 197 -36.11 -2.78 -8.03
N ASP A 198 -34.98 -2.82 -8.71
CA ASP A 198 -34.39 -3.89 -9.50
C ASP A 198 -33.05 -4.33 -8.92
N TYR A 199 -32.93 -4.32 -7.57
CA TYR A 199 -31.70 -4.68 -6.85
C TYR A 199 -31.21 -6.13 -7.09
N ALA A 200 -32.03 -6.97 -7.72
CA ALA A 200 -31.69 -8.35 -8.06
C ALA A 200 -31.06 -8.48 -9.46
N ASP A 201 -31.08 -7.41 -10.25
CA ASP A 201 -30.53 -7.41 -11.59
C ASP A 201 -29.00 -7.45 -11.57
N HIS A 202 -28.42 -8.01 -12.63
CA HIS A 202 -26.97 -8.13 -12.82
C HIS A 202 -26.19 -8.60 -11.57
N PRO A 203 -26.57 -9.73 -10.93
CA PRO A 203 -25.91 -10.18 -9.70
C PRO A 203 -24.47 -10.67 -9.96
N TRP A 204 -24.21 -11.20 -11.16
CA TRP A 204 -22.96 -11.89 -11.50
C TRP A 204 -21.75 -10.96 -11.67
N PRO A 205 -21.83 -9.80 -12.35
CA PRO A 205 -20.71 -8.86 -12.41
C PRO A 205 -20.26 -8.40 -11.01
N GLY A 206 -21.22 -8.01 -10.16
CA GLY A 206 -20.92 -7.62 -8.78
C GLY A 206 -20.31 -8.75 -7.97
N PHE A 207 -20.84 -9.97 -8.13
CA PHE A 207 -20.31 -11.15 -7.48
C PHE A 207 -18.87 -11.44 -7.91
N GLY A 208 -18.59 -11.38 -9.22
CA GLY A 208 -17.26 -11.61 -9.76
C GLY A 208 -16.22 -10.61 -9.22
N VAL A 209 -16.57 -9.33 -9.14
CA VAL A 209 -15.71 -8.29 -8.56
C VAL A 209 -15.47 -8.55 -7.07
N VAL A 210 -16.54 -8.73 -6.28
CA VAL A 210 -16.42 -8.93 -4.83
C VAL A 210 -15.65 -10.21 -4.53
N LEU A 211 -16.00 -11.32 -5.18
CA LEU A 211 -15.29 -12.59 -5.00
C LEU A 211 -13.82 -12.47 -5.44
N GLY A 212 -13.55 -11.95 -6.64
CA GLY A 212 -12.19 -11.87 -7.18
C GLY A 212 -11.26 -11.00 -6.35
N THR A 213 -11.72 -9.80 -5.97
CA THR A 213 -10.93 -8.87 -5.15
C THR A 213 -10.70 -9.40 -3.73
N ASN A 214 -11.71 -10.05 -3.13
CA ASN A 214 -11.57 -10.64 -1.80
C ASN A 214 -10.72 -11.91 -1.80
N LEU A 215 -10.77 -12.74 -2.84
CA LEU A 215 -9.87 -13.89 -3.02
C LEU A 215 -8.42 -13.43 -3.18
N LEU A 216 -8.17 -12.40 -3.99
CA LEU A 216 -6.85 -11.79 -4.10
C LEU A 216 -6.37 -11.30 -2.74
N GLY A 217 -7.22 -10.58 -2.00
CA GLY A 217 -6.88 -10.13 -0.66
C GLY A 217 -6.62 -11.28 0.32
N PHE A 218 -7.42 -12.35 0.26
CA PHE A 218 -7.24 -13.55 1.06
C PHE A 218 -5.89 -14.22 0.79
N LEU A 219 -5.48 -14.34 -0.48
CA LEU A 219 -4.17 -14.86 -0.86
C LEU A 219 -3.03 -13.97 -0.31
N VAL A 220 -3.15 -12.64 -0.43
CA VAL A 220 -2.16 -11.71 0.13
C VAL A 220 -2.03 -11.88 1.65
N ILE A 221 -3.15 -12.02 2.36
CA ILE A 221 -3.19 -12.20 3.82
C ILE A 221 -2.50 -13.51 4.23
N ILE A 222 -2.80 -14.63 3.57
CA ILE A 222 -2.18 -15.93 3.89
C ILE A 222 -0.69 -15.94 3.57
N LEU A 223 -0.30 -15.45 2.39
CA LEU A 223 1.08 -15.54 1.93
C LEU A 223 2.00 -14.55 2.66
N ARG A 224 1.50 -13.37 3.05
CA ARG A 224 2.31 -12.28 3.60
C ARG A 224 1.98 -11.91 5.05
N ARG A 225 0.92 -12.45 5.65
CA ARG A 225 0.42 -12.08 6.99
C ARG A 225 0.17 -10.57 7.11
N ASP A 226 -0.39 -10.00 6.05
CA ASP A 226 -0.56 -8.56 5.91
C ASP A 226 -1.78 -8.04 6.69
N ILE A 227 -1.52 -7.54 7.90
CA ILE A 227 -2.56 -7.00 8.79
C ILE A 227 -3.28 -5.80 8.15
N VAL A 228 -2.53 -4.94 7.45
CA VAL A 228 -3.06 -3.73 6.81
C VAL A 228 -4.05 -4.13 5.72
N TRP A 229 -3.66 -5.07 4.85
CA TRP A 229 -4.54 -5.56 3.80
C TRP A 229 -5.78 -6.25 4.38
N CYS A 230 -5.63 -7.02 5.45
CA CYS A 230 -6.74 -7.65 6.15
C CYS A 230 -7.76 -6.62 6.65
N ALA A 231 -7.31 -5.62 7.40
CA ALA A 231 -8.19 -4.57 7.93
C ALA A 231 -8.89 -3.81 6.80
N ALA A 232 -8.13 -3.44 5.76
CA ALA A 232 -8.64 -2.73 4.59
C ALA A 232 -9.73 -3.53 3.86
N ALA A 233 -9.43 -4.79 3.50
CA ALA A 233 -10.35 -5.64 2.74
C ALA A 233 -11.62 -5.99 3.55
N THR A 234 -11.46 -6.24 4.85
CA THR A 234 -12.59 -6.47 5.77
C THR A 234 -13.51 -5.24 5.81
N TRP A 235 -12.94 -4.03 5.90
CA TRP A 235 -13.73 -2.80 5.95
C TRP A 235 -14.48 -2.52 4.64
N ILE A 236 -13.85 -2.75 3.49
CA ILE A 236 -14.52 -2.65 2.18
C ILE A 236 -15.70 -3.63 2.12
N SER A 237 -15.50 -4.88 2.55
CA SER A 237 -16.59 -5.86 2.61
C SER A 237 -17.74 -5.40 3.51
N ILE A 238 -17.44 -4.88 4.71
CA ILE A 238 -18.45 -4.28 5.62
C ILE A 238 -19.20 -3.15 4.92
N SER A 239 -18.50 -2.25 4.25
CA SER A 239 -19.12 -1.13 3.56
C SER A 239 -20.14 -1.57 2.50
N ILE A 240 -19.89 -2.70 1.82
CA ILE A 240 -20.76 -3.23 0.77
C ILE A 240 -22.01 -3.89 1.37
N TRP A 241 -21.83 -4.79 2.35
CA TRP A 241 -22.96 -5.59 2.85
C TRP A 241 -23.88 -4.84 3.81
N VAL A 242 -23.41 -3.74 4.43
CA VAL A 242 -24.26 -2.92 5.32
C VAL A 242 -25.35 -2.15 4.56
N LEU A 243 -25.11 -1.76 3.31
CA LEU A 243 -26.16 -1.13 2.50
C LEU A 243 -27.12 -2.21 2.00
N ARG A 244 -28.43 -2.04 2.24
CA ARG A 244 -29.48 -3.00 1.86
C ARG A 244 -30.53 -2.36 0.97
N PRO A 245 -31.21 -3.13 0.09
CA PRO A 245 -31.00 -4.54 -0.23
C PRO A 245 -29.80 -4.77 -1.18
N LYS A 246 -29.36 -6.03 -1.29
CA LYS A 246 -28.24 -6.46 -2.15
C LYS A 246 -28.56 -7.77 -2.85
N PRO A 247 -28.02 -8.01 -4.06
CA PRO A 247 -28.07 -9.34 -4.66
C PRO A 247 -27.49 -10.40 -3.70
N GLY A 248 -28.18 -11.54 -3.58
CA GLY A 248 -27.80 -12.63 -2.69
C GLY A 248 -26.32 -13.04 -2.81
N PRO A 249 -25.81 -13.33 -4.03
CA PRO A 249 -24.41 -13.75 -4.21
C PRO A 249 -23.39 -12.71 -3.71
N VAL A 250 -23.62 -11.42 -3.99
CA VAL A 250 -22.75 -10.32 -3.54
C VAL A 250 -22.78 -10.20 -2.02
N TYR A 251 -23.98 -10.25 -1.44
CA TYR A 251 -24.18 -10.13 -0.01
C TYR A 251 -23.49 -11.27 0.78
N ILE A 252 -23.68 -12.51 0.33
CA ILE A 252 -23.09 -13.70 0.94
C ILE A 252 -21.56 -13.64 0.84
N ALA A 253 -21.02 -13.31 -0.32
CA ALA A 253 -19.57 -13.21 -0.51
C ALA A 253 -18.96 -12.14 0.41
N ALA A 254 -19.56 -10.95 0.49
CA ALA A 254 -19.06 -9.88 1.34
C ALA A 254 -19.05 -10.25 2.83
N ILE A 255 -20.11 -10.91 3.35
CA ILE A 255 -20.11 -11.39 4.74
C ILE A 255 -19.05 -12.47 4.95
N LEU A 256 -18.99 -13.45 4.05
CA LEU A 256 -18.07 -14.57 4.15
C LEU A 256 -16.63 -14.07 4.29
N PHE A 257 -16.21 -13.14 3.43
CA PHE A 257 -14.85 -12.59 3.50
C PHE A 257 -14.61 -11.63 4.66
N THR A 258 -15.65 -10.95 5.17
CA THR A 258 -15.55 -10.18 6.43
C THR A 258 -15.08 -11.08 7.58
N VAL A 259 -15.47 -12.35 7.59
CA VAL A 259 -15.06 -13.33 8.62
C VAL A 259 -13.79 -14.08 8.22
N LEU A 260 -13.67 -14.51 6.95
CA LEU A 260 -12.53 -15.29 6.48
C LEU A 260 -11.21 -14.51 6.53
N HIS A 261 -11.20 -13.21 6.28
CA HIS A 261 -9.96 -12.42 6.31
C HIS A 261 -9.29 -12.42 7.70
N PRO A 262 -9.97 -12.02 8.81
CA PRO A 262 -9.42 -12.14 10.15
C PRO A 262 -9.05 -13.58 10.54
N LEU A 263 -9.88 -14.56 10.21
CA LEU A 263 -9.60 -15.96 10.53
C LEU A 263 -8.35 -16.47 9.81
N ALA A 264 -8.16 -16.12 8.53
CA ALA A 264 -6.97 -16.49 7.78
C ALA A 264 -5.72 -15.83 8.34
N LEU A 265 -5.80 -14.57 8.76
CA LEU A 265 -4.68 -13.89 9.41
C LEU A 265 -4.30 -14.60 10.71
N LEU A 266 -5.26 -14.85 11.60
CA LEU A 266 -5.05 -15.57 12.85
C LEU A 266 -4.50 -16.98 12.62
N GLY A 267 -5.11 -17.75 11.72
CA GLY A 267 -4.67 -19.09 11.36
C GLY A 267 -3.24 -19.11 10.82
N THR A 268 -2.88 -18.14 9.98
CA THR A 268 -1.52 -18.02 9.44
C THR A 268 -0.50 -17.64 10.51
N TYR A 269 -0.88 -16.78 11.47
CA TYR A 269 -0.02 -16.45 12.62
C TYR A 269 0.22 -17.67 13.50
N ILE A 270 -0.84 -18.40 13.88
CA ILE A 270 -0.76 -19.63 14.67
C ILE A 270 0.12 -20.64 13.95
N TYR A 271 -0.17 -20.94 12.67
CA TYR A 271 0.61 -21.88 11.88
C TYR A 271 2.10 -21.50 11.84
N SER A 272 2.41 -20.22 11.65
CA SER A 272 3.80 -19.76 11.63
C SER A 272 4.52 -19.89 12.97
N ARG A 273 3.80 -19.75 14.08
CA ARG A 273 4.37 -19.80 15.43
C ARG A 273 4.69 -21.23 15.86
N PHE A 274 3.87 -22.19 15.44
CA PHE A 274 3.95 -23.59 15.86
C PHE A 274 4.69 -24.49 14.86
N TYR A 275 4.56 -24.26 13.56
CA TYR A 275 5.07 -25.18 12.52
C TYR A 275 6.30 -24.67 11.76
N LYS A 276 6.58 -23.36 11.77
CA LYS A 276 7.89 -22.86 11.30
C LYS A 276 8.88 -22.87 12.47
N ARG A 277 9.52 -24.03 12.70
CA ARG A 277 10.72 -24.08 13.56
C ARG A 277 11.79 -23.17 12.94
N PRO A 278 12.54 -22.38 13.74
CA PRO A 278 13.71 -21.69 13.20
C PRO A 278 14.66 -22.79 12.70
N ALA A 279 15.05 -22.72 11.43
CA ALA A 279 16.21 -23.47 10.99
C ALA A 279 17.35 -23.07 11.92
N VAL A 280 17.89 -24.05 12.67
CA VAL A 280 19.06 -23.84 13.51
C VAL A 280 20.16 -23.40 12.55
N ALA A 281 20.48 -22.10 12.57
CA ALA A 281 21.63 -21.59 11.86
C ALA A 281 22.84 -22.21 12.54
N LEU A 282 23.51 -23.13 11.86
CA LEU A 282 24.84 -23.58 12.26
C LEU A 282 25.74 -22.34 12.22
N PRO A 283 26.52 -22.05 13.27
CA PRO A 283 27.54 -21.02 13.20
C PRO A 283 28.44 -21.31 12.00
N ALA A 284 28.80 -20.28 11.24
CA ALA A 284 29.76 -20.43 10.14
C ALA A 284 31.02 -21.08 10.71
N GLU A 285 31.39 -22.25 10.18
CA GLU A 285 32.46 -23.12 10.72
C GLU A 285 33.86 -22.47 10.67
N ASP A 286 34.01 -21.29 10.06
CA ASP A 286 35.29 -20.64 9.85
C ASP A 286 35.71 -19.62 10.93
N GLU A 287 34.86 -19.29 11.91
CA GLU A 287 35.17 -18.28 12.95
C GLU A 287 35.40 -18.85 14.36
N ALA A 288 35.38 -20.17 14.53
CA ALA A 288 35.55 -20.83 15.83
C ALA A 288 36.97 -21.34 16.12
N LEU A 289 37.88 -21.39 15.13
CA LEU A 289 39.22 -21.95 15.29
C LEU A 289 40.36 -20.92 15.46
N TYR A 290 40.11 -19.64 15.18
CA TYR A 290 41.10 -18.57 15.33
C TYR A 290 40.49 -17.33 15.97
N GLY A 291 40.37 -17.31 17.30
CA GLY A 291 39.97 -16.05 17.94
C GLY A 291 39.59 -16.08 19.41
N ARG A 292 40.45 -16.56 20.32
CA ARG A 292 40.59 -15.96 21.67
C ARG A 292 41.70 -16.61 22.51
N SER A 293 42.87 -15.97 22.54
CA SER A 293 43.56 -15.74 23.81
C SER A 293 44.51 -14.55 23.67
N ALA A 294 43.92 -13.35 23.62
CA ALA A 294 44.62 -12.11 23.92
C ALA A 294 44.43 -11.84 25.41
N ASN A 295 45.40 -12.27 26.24
CA ASN A 295 45.91 -11.56 27.41
C ASN A 295 46.84 -12.44 28.25
N GLY A 296 48.14 -12.22 28.13
CA GLY A 296 49.12 -12.88 29.00
C GLY A 296 50.58 -12.62 28.64
N ARG A 297 51.02 -11.36 28.80
CA ARG A 297 52.40 -10.92 29.12
C ARG A 297 53.60 -11.81 28.70
N GLY A 298 54.44 -11.24 27.84
CA GLY A 298 55.90 -11.26 28.06
C GLY A 298 56.77 -11.99 27.04
N ALA A 299 57.59 -11.18 26.36
CA ALA A 299 59.02 -11.41 26.10
C ALA A 299 59.47 -12.11 24.78
N ILE A 300 60.33 -11.35 24.06
CA ILE A 300 61.48 -11.78 23.22
C ILE A 300 61.10 -12.26 21.80
N ALA A 301 61.22 -11.41 20.77
CA ALA A 301 62.42 -11.12 19.95
C ALA A 301 62.95 -12.32 19.15
N GLY A 302 63.00 -12.20 17.81
CA GLY A 302 63.83 -13.05 16.95
C GLY A 302 63.19 -13.52 15.66
N ALA A 303 63.67 -12.92 14.56
CA ALA A 303 63.97 -13.56 13.27
C ALA A 303 62.96 -14.49 12.60
N ASP A 304 62.33 -13.96 11.55
CA ASP A 304 62.54 -14.39 10.15
C ASP A 304 63.21 -15.77 9.97
N ASN A 305 62.42 -16.79 9.62
CA ASN A 305 62.78 -17.93 8.76
C ASN A 305 61.73 -19.05 8.79
N GLY A 306 61.15 -19.34 7.62
CA GLY A 306 60.58 -20.66 7.33
C GLY A 306 59.53 -20.66 6.20
N PRO A 307 59.50 -21.67 5.32
CA PRO A 307 60.56 -22.58 4.87
C PRO A 307 60.85 -22.40 3.36
N ARG A 308 62.14 -22.27 3.02
CA ARG A 308 62.65 -22.28 1.64
C ARG A 308 62.99 -23.71 1.23
N GLU A 309 62.75 -23.99 -0.05
CA GLU A 309 62.81 -25.26 -0.77
C GLU A 309 64.09 -26.07 -0.51
N VAL A 310 63.91 -27.39 -0.44
CA VAL A 310 64.98 -28.39 -0.31
C VAL A 310 65.40 -28.78 -1.73
N ASP A 311 66.59 -28.34 -2.16
CA ASP A 311 67.26 -28.89 -3.34
C ASP A 311 67.97 -30.19 -2.94
N GLU A 312 67.58 -31.28 -3.61
CA GLU A 312 68.25 -32.56 -3.60
C GLU A 312 69.47 -32.50 -4.54
N GLU A 313 70.69 -32.64 -4.03
CA GLU A 313 71.70 -33.50 -4.67
C GLU A 313 73.00 -33.65 -3.88
N THR A 314 73.57 -34.85 -4.05
CA THR A 314 74.98 -35.26 -3.86
C THR A 314 75.53 -35.52 -2.47
N TRP A 315 75.62 -36.82 -2.12
CA TRP A 315 76.87 -37.48 -1.71
C TRP A 315 76.86 -38.93 -2.21
N GLY A 316 77.89 -39.34 -2.97
CA GLY A 316 78.16 -40.73 -3.36
C GLY A 316 78.67 -40.89 -4.77
#